data_AF-A0A2X3I6Q4-F1
#
_entry.id   AF-A0A2X3I6Q4-F1
#
_cell.length_a   1.000
_cell.length_b   1.000
_cell.length_c   1.000
_cell.angle_alpha   90.00
_cell.angle_beta   90.00
_cell.angle_gamma   90.00
#
_symmetry.space_group_name_H-M   'P 1'
#
loop_
_entity.id
_entity.type
_entity.pdbx_description
1 polymer ?
#
loop_
_entity_poly.entity_id
_entity_poly.type
_entity_poly.pdbx_seq_one_letter_code
_entity_poly.pdbx_strand_id
1 'polypeptide(L)'
;MNTGKPFYYHRVSQHFYFCNSGPDIVYIEDIALALSNLCRFTGHLDEFYSVAQHSVLASYLVPSEFALEALLHDASEAYCNDIAAPLKALLPDYRGIEKWVEGLISQKFGTPETISPEVKQADLIMLATERRDLFIDDDTEWAILRGFSRRMNLRLILFCPARQESCLWSAGMSSVRKSDKSEKLKLMEEASRFRNAKERRLFWTDIVTILLSFLLLFILNIVLQK
;
A
#
# COMPACT_ATOMS: atom_id res chain seq x y z
N MET A 1 4.30 -10.79 29.18
CA MET A 1 2.84 -11.01 29.28
C MET A 1 2.14 -9.80 28.68
N ASN A 2 1.32 -10.02 27.65
CA ASN A 2 0.59 -8.96 26.95
C ASN A 2 -0.35 -8.24 27.95
N THR A 3 -0.23 -6.93 28.09
CA THR A 3 -0.74 -6.16 29.24
C THR A 3 -2.25 -5.88 29.22
N GLY A 4 -3.04 -6.66 28.49
CA GLY A 4 -4.50 -6.58 28.48
C GLY A 4 -5.08 -5.25 27.97
N LYS A 5 -4.24 -4.32 27.49
CA LYS A 5 -4.68 -3.03 26.97
C LYS A 5 -4.91 -3.11 25.46
N PRO A 6 -6.06 -2.66 24.95
CA PRO A 6 -6.31 -2.63 23.52
C PRO A 6 -5.36 -1.63 22.85
N PHE A 7 -4.76 -2.03 21.73
CA PHE A 7 -3.75 -1.20 21.05
C PHE A 7 -4.37 -0.27 20.00
N TYR A 8 -5.44 -0.70 19.31
CA TYR A 8 -6.08 0.05 18.22
C TYR A 8 -7.61 0.08 18.35
N TYR A 9 -8.22 1.15 17.84
CA TYR A 9 -9.67 1.27 17.66
C TYR A 9 -10.03 0.92 16.22
N HIS A 10 -10.66 -0.23 16.01
CA HIS A 10 -11.30 -0.56 14.73
C HIS A 10 -12.51 0.34 14.49
N ARG A 11 -12.90 0.53 13.21
CA ARG A 11 -14.19 1.16 12.87
C ARG A 11 -15.39 0.43 13.51
N VAL A 12 -15.22 -0.85 13.86
CA VAL A 12 -16.26 -1.73 14.42
C VAL A 12 -16.23 -1.81 15.96
N SER A 13 -15.53 -0.91 16.67
CA SER A 13 -15.44 -0.93 18.15
C SER A 13 -14.89 -2.24 18.76
N GLN A 14 -14.21 -3.05 17.95
CA GLN A 14 -13.47 -4.23 18.39
C GLN A 14 -12.00 -3.89 18.67
N HIS A 15 -11.33 -4.74 19.44
CA HIS A 15 -9.96 -4.55 19.89
C HIS A 15 -9.04 -5.62 19.34
N PHE A 16 -7.91 -5.19 18.76
CA PHE A 16 -6.83 -6.08 18.35
C PHE A 16 -5.82 -6.27 19.50
N TYR A 17 -5.49 -7.53 19.79
CA TYR A 17 -4.53 -7.94 20.80
C TYR A 17 -3.49 -8.86 20.17
N PHE A 18 -2.23 -8.42 20.15
CA PHE A 18 -1.12 -9.22 19.67
C PHE A 18 -1.01 -10.56 20.40
N CYS A 19 -0.80 -11.65 19.66
CA CYS A 19 -0.67 -13.01 20.17
C CYS A 19 -1.90 -13.54 20.94
N ASN A 20 -3.07 -12.91 20.81
CA ASN A 20 -4.29 -13.33 21.53
C ASN A 20 -5.60 -13.11 20.74
N SER A 21 -5.58 -12.34 19.64
CA SER A 21 -6.73 -12.21 18.74
C SER A 21 -6.89 -13.38 17.77
N GLY A 22 -8.12 -13.62 17.31
CA GLY A 22 -8.42 -14.57 16.23
C GLY A 22 -8.63 -13.89 14.87
N PRO A 23 -8.79 -14.66 13.78
CA PRO A 23 -8.96 -14.12 12.42
C PRO A 23 -10.27 -13.34 12.23
N ASP A 24 -11.29 -13.57 13.07
CA ASP A 24 -12.62 -12.95 12.90
C ASP A 24 -12.64 -11.44 13.11
N ILE A 25 -11.64 -10.91 13.82
CA ILE A 25 -11.50 -9.48 14.09
C ILE A 25 -10.64 -8.75 13.04
N VAL A 26 -10.15 -9.48 12.04
CA VAL A 26 -9.36 -8.93 10.93
C VAL A 26 -10.33 -8.54 9.82
N TYR A 27 -10.40 -7.23 9.54
CA TYR A 27 -11.28 -6.67 8.53
C TYR A 27 -10.48 -6.05 7.41
N ILE A 28 -10.90 -6.31 6.16
CA ILE A 28 -10.17 -5.85 5.00
C ILE A 28 -10.23 -4.33 4.86
N GLU A 29 -11.31 -3.71 5.32
CA GLU A 29 -11.52 -2.26 5.33
C GLU A 29 -10.55 -1.56 6.29
N ASP A 30 -10.13 -2.23 7.35
CA ASP A 30 -9.17 -1.68 8.31
C ASP A 30 -7.74 -1.82 7.78
N ILE A 31 -7.41 -2.95 7.15
CA ILE A 31 -6.14 -3.13 6.42
C ILE A 31 -6.01 -2.05 5.33
N ALA A 32 -7.02 -1.91 4.47
CA ALA A 32 -7.08 -0.92 3.42
C ALA A 32 -6.89 0.52 3.94
N LEU A 33 -7.59 0.86 5.02
CA LEU A 33 -7.47 2.19 5.64
C LEU A 33 -6.08 2.43 6.22
N ALA A 34 -5.53 1.48 6.96
CA ALA A 34 -4.21 1.62 7.55
C ALA A 34 -3.11 1.74 6.48
N LEU A 35 -3.07 0.81 5.53
CA LEU A 35 -2.05 0.78 4.48
C LEU A 35 -2.13 1.99 3.54
N SER A 36 -3.32 2.56 3.32
CA SER A 36 -3.46 3.77 2.50
C SER A 36 -2.93 5.04 3.17
N ASN A 37 -2.78 5.03 4.50
CA ASN A 37 -2.20 6.12 5.28
C ASN A 37 -0.73 5.85 5.69
N LEU A 38 -0.23 4.63 5.48
CA LEU A 38 1.10 4.22 5.86
C LEU A 38 2.10 4.57 4.75
N CYS A 39 3.08 5.42 5.07
CA CYS A 39 4.12 5.82 4.12
C CYS A 39 5.17 4.72 3.97
N ARG A 40 5.54 4.41 2.72
CA ARG A 40 6.77 3.68 2.45
C ARG A 40 8.00 4.55 2.66
N PHE A 41 9.15 3.89 2.80
CA PHE A 41 10.44 4.55 3.05
C PHE A 41 10.39 5.48 4.28
N THR A 42 9.61 5.06 5.28
CA THR A 42 9.41 5.77 6.55
C THR A 42 9.00 7.25 6.39
N GLY A 43 8.39 7.61 5.26
CA GLY A 43 7.93 8.97 4.97
C GLY A 43 9.02 9.97 4.59
N HIS A 44 10.23 9.52 4.24
CA HIS A 44 11.34 10.40 3.84
C HIS A 44 11.33 10.80 2.35
N LEU A 45 10.24 10.52 1.64
CA LEU A 45 10.07 10.90 0.24
C LEU A 45 9.48 12.30 0.11
N ASP A 46 9.79 12.98 -0.99
CA ASP A 46 9.24 14.29 -1.31
C ASP A 46 7.72 14.26 -1.55
N GLU A 47 7.23 13.15 -2.13
CA GLU A 47 5.84 12.93 -2.45
C GLU A 47 5.32 11.71 -1.67
N PHE A 48 4.05 11.78 -1.24
CA PHE A 48 3.44 10.68 -0.50
C PHE A 48 3.34 9.42 -1.38
N TYR A 49 3.87 8.32 -0.86
CA TYR A 49 3.79 7.00 -1.47
C TYR A 49 3.44 5.97 -0.41
N SER A 50 2.25 5.37 -0.53
CA SER A 50 1.72 4.49 0.50
C SER A 50 2.03 3.01 0.28
N VAL A 51 1.99 2.24 1.36
CA VAL A 51 2.06 0.78 1.30
C VAL A 51 0.92 0.22 0.45
N ALA A 52 -0.31 0.74 0.59
CA ALA A 52 -1.41 0.29 -0.26
C ALA A 52 -1.16 0.50 -1.76
N GLN A 53 -0.53 1.61 -2.14
CA GLN A 53 -0.18 1.85 -3.55
C GLN A 53 0.82 0.82 -4.04
N HIS A 54 1.84 0.50 -3.24
CA HIS A 54 2.79 -0.55 -3.53
C HIS A 54 2.10 -1.92 -3.72
N SER A 55 1.27 -2.34 -2.76
CA SER A 55 0.62 -3.67 -2.81
C SER A 55 -0.33 -3.81 -4.00
N VAL A 56 -1.06 -2.75 -4.37
CA VAL A 56 -1.90 -2.74 -5.58
C VAL A 56 -1.05 -2.89 -6.85
N LEU A 57 0.06 -2.15 -6.95
CA LEU A 57 0.94 -2.25 -8.11
C LEU A 57 1.62 -3.63 -8.20
N ALA A 58 2.03 -4.20 -7.07
CA ALA A 58 2.55 -5.57 -7.00
C ALA A 58 1.52 -6.60 -7.50
N SER A 59 0.24 -6.43 -7.17
CA SER A 59 -0.84 -7.33 -7.62
C SER A 59 -1.03 -7.37 -9.14
N TYR A 60 -0.67 -6.29 -9.86
CA TYR A 60 -0.73 -6.24 -11.32
C TYR A 60 0.49 -6.86 -12.01
N LEU A 61 1.55 -7.18 -11.26
CA LEU A 61 2.78 -7.77 -11.80
C LEU A 61 2.79 -9.29 -11.76
N VAL A 62 1.84 -9.89 -11.06
CA VAL A 62 1.71 -11.33 -10.92
C VAL A 62 0.56 -11.88 -11.76
N PRO A 63 0.58 -13.17 -12.12
CA PRO A 63 -0.59 -13.85 -12.67
C PRO A 63 -1.82 -13.73 -11.76
N SER A 64 -3.02 -13.80 -12.34
CA SER A 64 -4.30 -13.57 -11.64
C SER A 64 -4.50 -14.43 -10.39
N GLU A 65 -3.99 -15.66 -10.42
CA GLU A 65 -4.05 -16.62 -9.33
C GLU A 65 -3.26 -16.18 -8.08
N PHE A 66 -2.25 -15.33 -8.26
CA PHE A 66 -1.42 -14.78 -7.18
C PHE A 66 -1.81 -13.34 -6.81
N ALA A 67 -2.76 -12.72 -7.53
CA ALA A 67 -3.08 -11.30 -7.36
C ALA A 67 -3.57 -10.97 -5.94
N LEU A 68 -4.38 -11.83 -5.32
CA LEU A 68 -4.83 -11.63 -3.93
C LEU A 68 -3.67 -11.71 -2.95
N GLU A 69 -2.78 -12.68 -3.14
CA GLU A 69 -1.61 -12.85 -2.29
C GLU A 69 -0.67 -11.65 -2.39
N ALA A 70 -0.39 -11.18 -3.62
CA ALA A 70 0.38 -9.97 -3.85
C ALA A 70 -0.28 -8.70 -3.30
N LEU A 71 -1.61 -8.62 -3.31
CA LEU A 71 -2.32 -7.49 -2.72
C LEU A 71 -2.21 -7.47 -1.19
N LEU A 72 -2.13 -8.64 -0.54
CA LEU A 72 -2.14 -8.78 0.91
C LEU A 72 -0.76 -9.07 1.53
N HIS A 73 0.31 -9.11 0.74
CA HIS A 73 1.62 -9.53 1.24
C HIS A 73 2.18 -8.63 2.35
N ASP A 74 1.88 -7.32 2.32
CA ASP A 74 2.25 -6.35 3.36
C ASP A 74 1.09 -6.06 4.33
N ALA A 75 0.02 -6.87 4.34
CA ALA A 75 -1.17 -6.59 5.15
C ALA A 75 -0.91 -6.61 6.67
N SER A 76 0.12 -7.31 7.12
CA SER A 76 0.55 -7.31 8.53
C SER A 76 0.99 -5.92 9.00
N GLU A 77 1.48 -5.07 8.10
CA GLU A 77 1.92 -3.70 8.42
C GLU A 77 0.77 -2.80 8.88
N ALA A 78 -0.48 -3.13 8.53
CA ALA A 78 -1.66 -2.45 9.06
C ALA A 78 -1.74 -2.51 10.60
N TYR A 79 -1.17 -3.57 11.19
CA TYR A 79 -1.12 -3.80 12.63
C TYR A 79 0.27 -3.57 13.21
N CYS A 80 1.31 -3.94 12.46
CA CYS A 80 2.70 -3.94 12.92
C CYS A 80 3.52 -2.72 12.49
N ASN A 81 2.98 -1.85 11.63
CA ASN A 81 3.66 -0.72 10.99
C ASN A 81 4.76 -1.15 9.98
N ASP A 82 5.08 -0.28 9.01
CA ASP A 82 6.17 -0.49 8.04
C ASP A 82 7.50 -0.20 8.73
N ILE A 83 8.25 -1.25 9.04
CA ILE A 83 9.60 -1.14 9.60
C ILE A 83 10.62 -1.45 8.52
N ALA A 84 11.45 -0.44 8.21
CA ALA A 84 12.56 -0.57 7.28
C ALA A 84 13.40 -1.83 7.54
N ALA A 85 13.65 -2.60 6.47
CA ALA A 85 14.28 -3.91 6.54
C ALA A 85 15.58 -3.99 7.39
N PRO A 86 16.50 -3.00 7.36
CA PRO A 86 17.69 -3.02 8.23
C PRO A 86 17.35 -2.98 9.72
N LEU A 87 16.36 -2.18 10.13
CA LEU A 87 15.92 -2.12 11.53
C LEU A 87 15.17 -3.38 11.91
N LYS A 88 14.28 -3.88 11.05
CA LYS A 88 13.57 -5.16 11.23
C LYS A 88 14.53 -6.33 11.42
N ALA A 89 15.76 -6.26 10.89
CA ALA A 89 16.78 -7.26 11.10
C ALA A 89 17.35 -7.34 12.53
N LEU A 90 17.22 -6.26 13.29
CA LEU A 90 17.68 -6.15 14.66
C LEU A 90 16.59 -6.49 15.69
N LEU A 91 15.37 -6.81 15.24
CA LEU A 91 14.18 -6.96 16.09
C LEU A 91 13.57 -8.38 15.98
N PRO A 92 14.13 -9.41 16.63
CA PRO A 92 13.64 -10.79 16.53
C PRO A 92 12.22 -10.97 17.08
N ASP A 93 11.88 -10.33 18.20
CA ASP A 93 10.55 -10.42 18.81
C ASP A 93 9.48 -9.81 17.89
N TYR A 94 9.82 -8.71 17.21
CA TYR A 94 8.94 -8.07 16.24
C TYR A 94 8.61 -9.03 15.08
N ARG A 95 9.61 -9.71 14.52
CA ARG A 95 9.41 -10.70 13.45
C ARG A 95 8.49 -11.85 13.89
N GLY A 96 8.60 -12.28 15.14
CA GLY A 96 7.71 -13.31 15.70
C GLY A 96 6.26 -12.83 15.79
N ILE A 97 6.04 -11.59 16.22
CA ILE A 97 4.71 -10.97 16.32
C ILE A 97 4.11 -10.75 14.93
N GLU A 98 4.89 -10.20 14.00
CA GLU A 98 4.46 -9.93 12.64
C GLU A 98 4.09 -11.23 11.92
N LYS A 99 4.91 -12.28 12.02
CA LYS A 99 4.61 -13.60 11.47
C LYS A 99 3.31 -14.19 12.03
N TRP A 100 3.01 -13.93 13.31
CA TRP A 100 1.75 -14.32 13.90
C TRP A 100 0.55 -13.56 13.28
N VAL A 101 0.70 -12.24 13.02
CA VAL A 101 -0.32 -11.45 12.32
C VAL A 101 -0.50 -11.91 10.88
N GLU A 102 0.57 -12.19 10.14
CA GLU A 102 0.54 -12.77 8.80
C GLU A 102 -0.25 -14.07 8.76
N GLY A 103 -0.07 -14.95 9.75
CA GLY A 103 -0.84 -16.18 9.90
C GLY A 103 -2.33 -15.95 10.11
N LEU A 104 -2.72 -14.96 10.92
CA LEU A 104 -4.13 -14.60 11.11
C LEU A 104 -4.77 -14.09 9.82
N ILE A 105 -4.06 -13.22 9.09
CA ILE A 105 -4.53 -12.67 7.81
C ILE A 105 -4.65 -13.79 6.78
N SER A 106 -3.66 -14.69 6.72
CA SER A 106 -3.67 -15.84 5.82
C SER A 106 -4.85 -16.77 6.10
N GLN A 107 -5.12 -17.06 7.36
CA GLN A 107 -6.30 -17.83 7.77
C GLN A 107 -7.61 -17.13 7.39
N LYS A 108 -7.70 -15.81 7.56
CA LYS A 108 -8.91 -15.03 7.28
C LYS A 108 -9.25 -14.95 5.80
N PHE A 109 -8.26 -14.75 4.94
CA PHE A 109 -8.46 -14.50 3.51
C PHE A 109 -8.09 -15.67 2.61
N GLY A 110 -7.62 -16.79 3.17
CA GLY A 110 -7.27 -18.00 2.43
C GLY A 110 -6.02 -17.81 1.54
N THR A 111 -5.06 -17.00 1.98
CA THR A 111 -3.74 -16.88 1.32
C THR A 111 -2.74 -17.88 1.90
N PRO A 112 -1.67 -18.24 1.16
CA PRO A 112 -0.62 -19.10 1.68
C PRO A 112 0.10 -18.48 2.89
N GLU A 113 0.50 -19.30 3.87
CA GLU A 113 1.32 -18.85 5.02
C GLU A 113 2.75 -18.47 4.62
N THR A 114 3.23 -18.98 3.49
CA THR A 114 4.55 -18.65 2.94
C THR A 114 4.34 -18.00 1.59
N ILE A 115 4.94 -16.82 1.43
CA ILE A 115 4.85 -16.05 0.19
C ILE A 115 5.38 -16.84 -1.01
N SER A 116 4.59 -16.87 -2.07
CA SER A 116 4.88 -17.50 -3.35
C SER A 116 6.06 -16.79 -4.03
N PRO A 117 6.93 -17.52 -4.75
CA PRO A 117 8.07 -16.95 -5.45
C PRO A 117 7.68 -15.80 -6.41
N GLU A 118 6.53 -15.92 -7.08
CA GLU A 118 5.98 -14.94 -8.01
C GLU A 118 5.68 -13.62 -7.31
N VAL A 119 5.05 -13.69 -6.13
CA VAL A 119 4.75 -12.51 -5.32
C VAL A 119 6.03 -11.90 -4.79
N LYS A 120 6.98 -12.73 -4.31
CA LYS A 120 8.26 -12.21 -3.83
C LYS A 120 9.06 -11.52 -4.94
N GLN A 121 9.00 -12.08 -6.15
CA GLN A 121 9.61 -11.47 -7.32
C GLN A 121 8.94 -10.14 -7.66
N ALA A 122 7.60 -10.05 -7.60
CA ALA A 122 6.87 -8.81 -7.85
C ALA A 122 7.20 -7.70 -6.83
N ASP A 123 7.29 -8.03 -5.54
CA ASP A 123 7.74 -7.11 -4.48
C ASP A 123 9.14 -6.54 -4.78
N LEU A 124 10.12 -7.40 -5.13
CA LEU A 124 11.47 -6.96 -5.50
C LEU A 124 11.49 -6.10 -6.77
N ILE A 125 10.65 -6.44 -7.75
CA ILE A 125 10.46 -5.65 -8.96
C ILE A 125 9.93 -4.25 -8.63
N MET A 126 8.95 -4.17 -7.73
CA MET A 126 8.39 -2.92 -7.25
C MET A 126 9.44 -2.09 -6.50
N LEU A 127 10.18 -2.69 -5.58
CA LEU A 127 11.24 -2.01 -4.84
C LEU A 127 12.31 -1.42 -5.77
N ALA A 128 12.72 -2.14 -6.81
CA ALA A 128 13.65 -1.64 -7.82
C ALA A 128 13.07 -0.47 -8.64
N THR A 129 11.77 -0.54 -8.96
CA THR A 129 11.05 0.51 -9.71
C THR A 129 10.89 1.77 -8.85
N GLU A 130 10.51 1.60 -7.58
CA GLU A 130 10.41 2.66 -6.57
C GLU A 130 11.71 3.40 -6.39
N ARG A 131 12.80 2.67 -6.16
CA ARG A 131 14.12 3.26 -6.01
C ARG A 131 14.50 4.15 -7.19
N ARG A 132 14.20 3.71 -8.41
CA ARG A 132 14.50 4.44 -9.65
C ARG A 132 13.61 5.67 -9.83
N ASP A 133 12.31 5.52 -9.66
CA ASP A 133 11.33 6.57 -10.02
C ASP A 133 11.11 7.59 -8.90
N LEU A 134 11.44 7.23 -7.65
CA LEU A 134 11.35 8.10 -6.48
C LEU A 134 12.69 8.78 -6.15
N PHE A 135 13.67 8.70 -7.05
CA PHE A 135 14.98 9.35 -6.93
C PHE A 135 15.72 9.01 -5.61
N ILE A 136 15.50 7.80 -5.10
CA ILE A 136 16.19 7.26 -3.91
C ILE A 136 17.60 6.74 -4.29
N ASP A 137 17.85 6.54 -5.59
CA ASP A 137 19.11 6.02 -6.10
C ASP A 137 20.28 6.98 -5.80
N ASP A 138 21.11 6.58 -4.84
CA ASP A 138 22.33 7.26 -4.39
C ASP A 138 23.60 6.59 -4.96
N ASP A 139 23.45 5.79 -6.02
CA ASP A 139 24.46 4.92 -6.62
C ASP A 139 24.95 3.76 -5.71
N THR A 140 24.42 3.62 -4.49
CA THR A 140 24.79 2.53 -3.57
C THR A 140 24.06 1.23 -3.90
N GLU A 141 24.76 0.14 -4.19
CA GLU A 141 24.10 -1.15 -4.43
C GLU A 141 23.28 -1.61 -3.21
N TRP A 142 22.00 -1.93 -3.42
CA TRP A 142 21.22 -2.63 -2.40
C TRP A 142 21.37 -4.13 -2.60
N ALA A 143 21.93 -4.83 -1.62
CA ALA A 143 22.20 -6.26 -1.69
C ALA A 143 20.96 -7.10 -2.04
N ILE A 144 19.77 -6.66 -1.61
CA ILE A 144 18.49 -7.31 -1.89
C ILE A 144 18.07 -7.23 -3.37
N LEU A 145 18.58 -6.27 -4.12
CA LEU A 145 18.28 -6.06 -5.54
C LEU A 145 19.34 -6.66 -6.48
N ARG A 146 20.33 -7.40 -5.94
CA ARG A 146 21.35 -8.06 -6.77
C ARG A 146 20.69 -9.04 -7.75
N GLY A 147 20.99 -8.87 -9.04
CA GLY A 147 20.44 -9.71 -10.11
C GLY A 147 19.15 -9.19 -10.73
N PHE A 148 18.52 -8.14 -10.18
CA PHE A 148 17.36 -7.48 -10.79
C PHE A 148 17.80 -6.33 -11.70
N SER A 149 17.28 -6.30 -12.93
CA SER A 149 17.61 -5.25 -13.90
C SER A 149 16.90 -3.94 -13.53
N ARG A 150 17.66 -2.82 -13.46
CA ARG A 150 17.13 -1.45 -13.28
C ARG A 150 16.14 -1.04 -14.40
N ARG A 151 16.18 -1.73 -15.55
CA ARG A 151 15.36 -1.46 -16.73
C ARG A 151 14.09 -2.31 -16.71
N MET A 152 13.14 -1.94 -15.87
CA MET A 152 11.77 -2.41 -16.04
C MET A 152 10.90 -1.33 -16.65
N ASN A 153 10.02 -1.74 -17.57
CA ASN A 153 9.16 -0.83 -18.35
C ASN A 153 7.96 -0.31 -17.55
N LEU A 154 7.84 -0.65 -16.26
CA LEU A 154 6.86 -0.07 -15.35
C LEU A 154 7.35 1.34 -14.95
N ARG A 155 6.53 2.38 -15.10
CA ARG A 155 6.78 3.70 -14.51
C ARG A 155 5.80 3.95 -13.38
N LEU A 156 6.29 4.38 -12.22
CA LEU A 156 5.43 4.82 -11.14
C LEU A 156 4.73 6.13 -11.51
N ILE A 157 3.41 6.11 -11.40
CA ILE A 157 2.61 7.32 -11.33
C ILE A 157 2.28 7.47 -9.85
N LEU A 158 2.91 8.46 -9.21
CA LEU A 158 2.64 8.74 -7.80
C LEU A 158 1.23 9.23 -7.64
N PHE A 159 0.48 8.57 -6.77
CA PHE A 159 -0.85 8.99 -6.42
C PHE A 159 -0.75 9.82 -5.15
N CYS A 160 -0.72 11.14 -5.31
CA CYS A 160 -1.09 12.00 -4.19
C CYS A 160 -2.53 11.61 -3.80
N PRO A 161 -2.84 11.39 -2.52
CA PRO A 161 -4.20 10.98 -2.17
C PRO A 161 -5.23 12.06 -2.54
N ALA A 162 -4.82 13.32 -2.66
CA ALA A 162 -5.65 14.42 -3.15
C ALA A 162 -5.93 14.37 -4.68
N ARG A 163 -5.32 13.45 -5.43
CA ARG A 163 -5.32 13.45 -6.92
C ARG A 163 -5.80 12.13 -7.55
N GLN A 164 -6.32 11.19 -6.77
CA GLN A 164 -6.80 9.90 -7.27
C GLN A 164 -8.09 9.99 -8.11
N GLU A 165 -8.83 11.10 -8.07
CA GLU A 165 -10.03 11.28 -8.90
C GLU A 165 -9.74 11.56 -10.39
N SER A 166 -8.59 12.17 -10.73
CA SER A 166 -8.32 12.63 -12.10
C SER A 166 -7.57 11.61 -12.98
N CYS A 167 -6.75 10.75 -12.39
CA CYS A 167 -5.88 9.85 -13.16
C CYS A 167 -6.57 8.57 -13.66
N LEU A 168 -7.61 8.09 -12.96
CA LEU A 168 -8.44 6.95 -13.43
C LEU A 168 -9.22 7.31 -14.71
N TRP A 169 -9.59 8.59 -14.88
CA TRP A 169 -10.19 9.10 -16.11
C TRP A 169 -9.19 9.14 -17.28
N SER A 170 -7.92 9.42 -16.99
CA SER A 170 -6.88 9.66 -18.00
C SER A 170 -6.28 8.36 -18.57
N ALA A 171 -6.24 7.28 -17.79
CA ALA A 171 -5.74 5.97 -18.26
C ALA A 171 -6.65 5.34 -19.34
N GLY A 172 -7.91 5.80 -19.46
CA GLY A 172 -8.83 5.46 -20.55
C GLY A 172 -8.70 6.33 -21.81
N MET A 173 -7.87 7.38 -21.80
CA MET A 173 -7.66 8.25 -22.96
C MET A 173 -6.23 8.12 -23.47
N SER A 174 -5.99 7.02 -24.16
CA SER A 174 -4.84 6.88 -25.04
C SER A 174 -4.82 8.05 -26.04
N SER A 175 -3.66 8.72 -26.18
CA SER A 175 -3.34 9.70 -27.23
C SER A 175 -3.73 11.17 -26.99
N VAL A 176 -2.93 11.92 -26.21
CA VAL A 176 -2.76 13.38 -26.43
C VAL A 176 -1.29 13.80 -26.28
N ARG A 177 -0.80 14.51 -27.29
CA ARG A 177 0.57 15.03 -27.45
C ARG A 177 0.90 16.15 -26.46
N LYS A 178 2.22 16.39 -26.34
CA LYS A 178 2.89 17.55 -25.74
C LYS A 178 2.17 18.90 -26.00
N SER A 179 1.58 19.50 -24.96
CA SER A 179 1.40 20.95 -24.68
C SER A 179 0.25 21.03 -23.67
N ASP A 180 0.31 21.69 -22.52
CA ASP A 180 0.44 23.14 -22.37
C ASP A 180 0.73 23.47 -20.89
N LYS A 181 1.61 24.45 -20.64
CA LYS A 181 2.03 24.90 -19.30
C LYS A 181 0.86 25.59 -18.55
N SER A 182 -0.16 26.04 -19.27
CA SER A 182 -1.30 26.80 -18.74
C SER A 182 -2.30 25.96 -17.92
N GLU A 183 -2.50 24.69 -18.27
CA GLU A 183 -3.41 23.78 -17.56
C GLU A 183 -2.85 23.34 -16.20
N LYS A 184 -1.53 23.10 -16.13
CA LYS A 184 -0.86 22.77 -14.87
C LYS A 184 -0.93 23.93 -13.86
N LEU A 185 -0.92 25.18 -14.34
CA LEU A 185 -1.02 26.37 -13.50
C LEU A 185 -2.45 26.57 -12.96
N LYS A 186 -3.48 26.32 -13.77
CA LYS A 186 -4.89 26.40 -13.35
C LYS A 186 -5.23 25.39 -12.25
N LEU A 187 -4.70 24.17 -12.35
CA LEU A 187 -4.89 23.13 -11.34
C LEU A 187 -4.21 23.46 -9.99
N MET A 188 -3.07 24.16 -10.03
CA MET A 188 -2.39 24.62 -8.81
C MET A 188 -3.13 25.80 -8.15
N GLU A 189 -3.77 26.66 -8.95
CA GLU A 189 -4.54 27.81 -8.47
C GLU A 189 -5.87 27.37 -7.82
N GLU A 190 -6.52 26.34 -8.34
CA GLU A 190 -7.72 25.72 -7.71
C GLU A 190 -7.39 25.01 -6.39
N ALA A 191 -6.26 24.31 -6.30
CA ALA A 191 -5.81 23.65 -5.07
C ALA A 191 -5.50 24.65 -3.93
N SER A 192 -5.15 25.89 -4.26
CA SER A 192 -4.85 26.96 -3.29
C SER A 192 -6.09 27.60 -2.64
N ARG A 193 -7.32 27.25 -3.09
CA ARG A 193 -8.58 27.83 -2.56
C ARG A 193 -9.07 27.21 -1.24
N PHE A 194 -8.49 26.09 -0.79
CA PHE A 194 -8.93 25.41 0.44
C PHE A 194 -8.20 25.92 1.68
N ARG A 195 -8.93 26.66 2.54
CA ARG A 195 -8.35 27.57 3.53
C ARG A 195 -8.03 26.95 4.89
N ASN A 196 -8.46 25.73 5.23
CA ASN A 196 -8.11 25.14 6.53
C ASN A 196 -8.04 23.60 6.56
N ALA A 197 -7.33 23.07 7.57
CA ALA A 197 -7.05 21.64 7.75
C ALA A 197 -8.30 20.77 8.02
N LYS A 198 -9.42 21.38 8.43
CA LYS A 198 -10.68 20.69 8.73
C LYS A 198 -11.47 20.38 7.46
N GLU A 199 -11.48 21.31 6.50
CA GLU A 199 -12.03 21.11 5.15
C GLU A 199 -11.23 20.06 4.36
N ARG A 200 -9.90 20.04 4.53
CA ARG A 200 -9.08 18.94 4.03
C ARG A 200 -9.59 17.61 4.58
N ARG A 201 -9.73 17.46 5.91
CA ARG A 201 -10.12 16.20 6.57
C ARG A 201 -11.49 15.64 6.15
N LEU A 202 -12.47 16.49 5.81
CA LEU A 202 -13.79 16.05 5.30
C LEU A 202 -13.74 15.59 3.83
N PHE A 203 -12.88 16.18 3.01
CA PHE A 203 -12.62 15.70 1.64
C PHE A 203 -11.87 14.34 1.65
N TRP A 204 -11.00 14.12 2.64
CA TRP A 204 -10.29 12.85 2.83
C TRP A 204 -11.20 11.68 3.20
N THR A 205 -12.30 11.90 3.94
CA THR A 205 -13.22 10.79 4.27
C THR A 205 -13.98 10.30 3.04
N ASP A 206 -14.31 11.16 2.09
CA ASP A 206 -15.01 10.78 0.87
C ASP A 206 -14.08 10.10 -0.14
N ILE A 207 -12.83 10.55 -0.27
CA ILE A 207 -11.82 9.93 -1.15
C ILE A 207 -11.34 8.59 -0.62
N VAL A 208 -11.09 8.47 0.69
CA VAL A 208 -10.76 7.19 1.31
C VAL A 208 -11.92 6.21 1.14
N THR A 209 -13.17 6.68 1.16
CA THR A 209 -14.35 5.85 0.86
C THR A 209 -14.37 5.40 -0.60
N ILE A 210 -13.97 6.23 -1.57
CA ILE A 210 -13.89 5.85 -3.00
C ILE A 210 -12.75 4.84 -3.24
N LEU A 211 -11.58 5.04 -2.64
CA LEU A 211 -10.47 4.09 -2.75
C LEU A 211 -10.74 2.78 -2.02
N LEU A 212 -11.37 2.85 -0.84
CA LEU A 212 -11.96 1.70 -0.18
C LEU A 212 -12.96 1.05 -1.11
N SER A 213 -13.81 1.79 -1.82
CA SER A 213 -14.78 1.21 -2.75
C SER A 213 -14.11 0.48 -3.91
N PHE A 214 -13.05 1.05 -4.50
CA PHE A 214 -12.33 0.39 -5.61
C PHE A 214 -11.49 -0.79 -5.15
N LEU A 215 -10.83 -0.69 -3.99
CA LEU A 215 -10.12 -1.81 -3.39
C LEU A 215 -11.10 -2.88 -2.93
N LEU A 216 -12.25 -2.53 -2.35
CA LEU A 216 -13.31 -3.46 -1.96
C LEU A 216 -13.96 -4.09 -3.19
N LEU A 217 -14.19 -3.34 -4.28
CA LEU A 217 -14.70 -3.87 -5.55
C LEU A 217 -13.69 -4.78 -6.24
N PHE A 218 -12.39 -4.45 -6.19
CA PHE A 218 -11.33 -5.30 -6.72
C PHE A 218 -11.19 -6.58 -5.89
N ILE A 219 -11.22 -6.47 -4.56
CA ILE A 219 -11.20 -7.60 -3.63
C ILE A 219 -12.46 -8.44 -3.79
N LEU A 220 -13.65 -7.84 -3.90
CA LEU A 220 -14.91 -8.55 -4.18
C LEU A 220 -14.84 -9.24 -5.54
N ASN A 221 -14.29 -8.62 -6.58
CA ASN A 221 -14.16 -9.23 -7.90
C ASN A 221 -13.18 -10.42 -7.88
N ILE A 222 -12.04 -10.29 -7.22
CA ILE A 222 -11.07 -11.39 -7.04
C ILE A 222 -11.65 -12.53 -6.19
N VAL A 223 -12.36 -12.21 -5.09
CA VAL A 223 -12.96 -13.19 -4.19
C VAL A 223 -14.18 -13.89 -4.82
N LEU A 224 -14.98 -13.19 -5.64
CA LEU A 224 -16.18 -13.73 -6.30
C LEU A 224 -15.89 -14.46 -7.64
N GLN A 225 -14.67 -14.40 -8.17
CA GLN A 225 -14.23 -15.15 -9.36
C GLN A 225 -13.70 -16.57 -9.02
N LYS A 226 -13.83 -17.02 -7.78
CA LYS A 226 -13.58 -18.40 -7.34
C LYS A 226 -14.87 -19.22 -7.27
#